data_AF-A0A250WTS7-F1
#
_entry.id   AF-A0A250WTS7-F1
#
_cell.length_a   1.000
_cell.length_b   1.000
_cell.length_c   1.000
_cell.angle_alpha   90.00
_cell.angle_beta   90.00
_cell.angle_gamma   90.00
#
_symmetry.space_group_name_H-M   'P 1'
#
loop_
_entity.id
_entity.type
_entity.pdbx_description
1 polymer ?
#
loop_
_entity_poly.entity_id
_entity_poly.type
_entity_poly.pdbx_seq_one_letter_code
_entity_poly.pdbx_strand_id
1 'polypeptide(L)'
;MPPKKDEKKKPDDPEAKFLEEIRQLERAKNDMAVEQAFMMDKFRQMKAENDRLKDEMSTFRGRLGNATEDYADILEHRQEQIKAEETKLRSMQQQIERMEADINKYLEEIAKLTEQNRINNARLDESASLLRDRDTLEDAVRKQHDLIEKQSEELKALKRQLEERDSSLEKANVQIEELTLKSTASTEMKILFDEPWLVQLSHSRLKGEIPIDREWNTLSALSGGKLLMLCGGTSRTALNDAAGMEVAVLNAETSVWERPNTGRMFSPVNGHSASVVGRTKVMILAGMKGEAITADVSIFNTDTMKWFTPQVKGVERPAPRTLHACTSIREKIFVFGGQAADDTLLNDLWIFDQDSNSWMHVNCYGILPSARHGASICASEDGRRLYLFGGNDGSKALNDVHYLDLEKLHWNAVPVHVGAQPEPREGHAAFVTSKYMVISGGCAQGGTKRLADVQVLDLYSPRWECLDEGQYIGTMPFAKQHAVYTCFYGNKLFTLKPSVHEKLYELQILEVALPEDIERLRHSRKRDLGLSERLELADDAICGINSIELSWKPPTKNAERIEKYKLMIATSTGVVKDVYQGPEQRFRITGLKPNTEYILCVKALYDDGSFLWSESKAYMTKL
;
A
#
# COMPACT_ATOMS: atom_id res chain seq x y z
N MET A 1 54.47 -164.49 -21.01
CA MET A 1 53.91 -164.02 -22.30
C MET A 1 54.83 -162.91 -22.78
N PRO A 2 55.44 -162.95 -23.98
CA PRO A 2 54.99 -163.63 -25.21
C PRO A 2 55.75 -164.92 -25.66
N PRO A 3 55.37 -165.58 -26.80
CA PRO A 3 56.01 -166.78 -27.44
C PRO A 3 56.02 -166.84 -29.02
N LYS A 4 56.60 -167.89 -29.69
CA LYS A 4 56.13 -168.65 -30.93
C LYS A 4 57.17 -169.24 -31.95
N LYS A 5 56.79 -170.41 -32.51
CA LYS A 5 56.93 -171.05 -33.87
C LYS A 5 58.07 -170.82 -34.90
N ASP A 6 58.43 -171.97 -35.52
CA ASP A 6 58.94 -172.24 -36.88
C ASP A 6 60.42 -171.94 -37.28
N GLU A 7 61.34 -172.70 -36.68
CA GLU A 7 62.57 -173.26 -37.30
C GLU A 7 62.89 -174.67 -36.70
N LYS A 8 64.13 -175.23 -36.84
CA LYS A 8 64.53 -176.66 -36.74
C LYS A 8 65.73 -176.87 -35.76
N LYS A 9 66.17 -178.04 -35.24
CA LYS A 9 65.86 -179.51 -35.36
C LYS A 9 66.61 -180.33 -34.24
N LYS A 10 66.40 -181.67 -34.16
CA LYS A 10 67.24 -182.76 -33.54
C LYS A 10 67.17 -183.05 -31.98
N PRO A 11 67.66 -184.23 -31.50
CA PRO A 11 67.35 -184.83 -30.16
C PRO A 11 68.52 -184.88 -29.14
N ASP A 12 68.24 -185.12 -27.84
CA ASP A 12 69.19 -185.56 -26.77
C ASP A 12 68.50 -186.05 -25.44
N ASP A 13 69.27 -186.34 -24.39
CA ASP A 13 69.14 -187.42 -23.35
C ASP A 13 68.37 -187.13 -22.00
N PRO A 14 67.89 -188.15 -21.22
CA PRO A 14 67.03 -187.95 -20.02
C PRO A 14 67.69 -187.83 -18.63
N GLU A 15 68.98 -188.17 -18.43
CA GLU A 15 69.51 -188.42 -17.07
C GLU A 15 69.70 -187.15 -16.21
N ALA A 16 69.90 -185.99 -16.84
CA ALA A 16 70.17 -184.71 -16.18
C ALA A 16 69.01 -184.15 -15.32
N LYS A 17 67.82 -184.75 -15.38
CA LYS A 17 66.59 -184.17 -14.81
C LYS A 17 66.39 -184.43 -13.30
N PHE A 18 66.89 -185.55 -12.77
CA PHE A 18 66.68 -185.94 -11.37
C PHE A 18 67.66 -185.30 -10.37
N LEU A 19 68.85 -184.87 -10.83
CA LEU A 19 69.86 -184.25 -9.97
C LEU A 19 69.53 -182.82 -9.54
N GLU A 20 68.67 -182.12 -10.30
CA GLU A 20 68.31 -180.72 -10.03
C GLU A 20 67.15 -180.60 -9.02
N GLU A 21 66.26 -181.59 -8.93
CA GLU A 21 65.14 -181.59 -7.97
C GLU A 21 65.62 -181.79 -6.51
N ILE A 22 66.65 -182.61 -6.28
CA ILE A 22 67.19 -182.87 -4.92
C ILE A 22 67.80 -181.59 -4.32
N ARG A 23 68.49 -180.77 -5.13
CA ARG A 23 69.10 -179.49 -4.70
C ARG A 23 68.07 -178.42 -4.29
N GLN A 24 66.83 -178.53 -4.74
CA GLN A 24 65.79 -177.56 -4.39
C GLN A 24 65.17 -177.86 -3.02
N LEU A 25 65.04 -179.14 -2.65
CA LEU A 25 64.45 -179.57 -1.37
C LEU A 25 65.34 -179.24 -0.16
N GLU A 26 66.67 -179.27 -0.31
CA GLU A 26 67.58 -178.89 0.79
C GLU A 26 67.55 -177.38 1.11
N ARG A 27 67.24 -176.51 0.13
CA ARG A 27 67.08 -175.07 0.37
C ARG A 27 65.84 -174.77 1.22
N ALA A 28 64.70 -175.35 0.87
CA ALA A 28 63.43 -175.15 1.58
C ALA A 28 63.48 -175.56 3.07
N LYS A 29 64.31 -176.55 3.43
CA LYS A 29 64.49 -176.98 4.83
C LYS A 29 65.18 -175.94 5.71
N ASN A 30 66.16 -175.20 5.17
CA ASN A 30 66.89 -174.19 5.94
C ASN A 30 66.03 -172.92 6.17
N ASP A 31 65.19 -172.54 5.22
CA ASP A 31 64.34 -171.35 5.34
C ASP A 31 63.30 -171.50 6.48
N MET A 32 62.65 -172.68 6.62
CA MET A 32 61.68 -172.91 7.71
C MET A 32 62.31 -172.89 9.12
N ALA A 33 63.59 -173.23 9.26
CA ALA A 33 64.28 -173.18 10.55
C ALA A 33 64.49 -171.74 11.05
N VAL A 34 64.61 -170.77 10.13
CA VAL A 34 64.72 -169.34 10.44
C VAL A 34 63.37 -168.76 10.89
N GLU A 35 62.27 -169.14 10.25
CA GLU A 35 60.91 -168.70 10.64
C GLU A 35 60.51 -169.16 12.04
N GLN A 36 60.88 -170.40 12.43
CA GLN A 36 60.55 -170.92 13.77
C GLN A 36 61.21 -170.12 14.89
N ALA A 37 62.46 -169.66 14.70
CA ALA A 37 63.17 -168.83 15.68
C ALA A 37 62.51 -167.46 15.85
N PHE A 38 62.06 -166.84 14.75
CA PHE A 38 61.39 -165.54 14.76
C PHE A 38 60.04 -165.56 15.50
N MET A 39 59.26 -166.63 15.34
CA MET A 39 57.96 -166.80 16.00
C MET A 39 58.05 -166.89 17.53
N MET A 40 59.11 -167.51 18.07
CA MET A 40 59.32 -167.64 19.52
C MET A 40 59.63 -166.30 20.21
N ASP A 41 60.36 -165.40 19.54
CA ASP A 41 60.67 -164.08 20.10
C ASP A 41 59.43 -163.18 20.15
N LYS A 42 58.61 -163.23 19.09
CA LYS A 42 57.32 -162.54 19.01
C LYS A 42 56.34 -162.92 20.13
N PHE A 43 56.38 -164.18 20.59
CA PHE A 43 55.55 -164.65 21.71
C PHE A 43 56.01 -164.10 23.08
N ARG A 44 57.30 -163.77 23.23
CA ARG A 44 57.82 -163.14 24.46
C ARG A 44 57.38 -161.68 24.59
N GLN A 45 57.34 -160.94 23.48
CA GLN A 45 56.92 -159.53 23.48
C GLN A 45 55.46 -159.36 23.92
N MET A 46 54.51 -160.14 23.36
CA MET A 46 53.09 -160.04 23.74
C MET A 46 52.81 -160.30 25.22
N LYS A 47 53.63 -161.15 25.88
CA LYS A 47 53.42 -161.46 27.30
C LYS A 47 53.75 -160.26 28.20
N ALA A 48 54.80 -159.50 27.88
CA ALA A 48 55.18 -158.30 28.62
C ALA A 48 54.15 -157.15 28.45
N GLU A 49 53.49 -157.09 27.29
CA GLU A 49 52.47 -156.07 26.99
C GLU A 49 51.16 -156.30 27.75
N ASN A 50 50.77 -157.56 27.97
CA ASN A 50 49.54 -157.90 28.68
C ASN A 50 49.61 -157.62 30.21
N ASP A 51 50.78 -157.81 30.83
CA ASP A 51 50.97 -157.47 32.24
C ASP A 51 50.94 -155.94 32.47
N ARG A 52 51.39 -155.13 31.50
CA ARG A 52 51.28 -153.66 31.54
C ARG A 52 49.84 -153.15 31.53
N LEU A 53 48.96 -153.77 30.73
CA LEU A 53 47.55 -153.36 30.61
C LEU A 53 46.75 -153.56 31.92
N LYS A 54 47.18 -154.46 32.81
CA LYS A 54 46.52 -154.65 34.12
C LYS A 54 46.73 -153.48 35.09
N ASP A 55 47.92 -152.87 35.10
CA ASP A 55 48.21 -151.71 35.95
C ASP A 55 47.45 -150.46 35.50
N GLU A 56 47.28 -150.27 34.18
CA GLU A 56 46.51 -149.14 33.64
C GLU A 56 45.03 -149.19 34.07
N MET A 57 44.43 -150.40 34.11
CA MET A 57 43.06 -150.62 34.60
C MET A 57 42.88 -150.32 36.10
N SER A 58 43.89 -150.58 36.93
CA SER A 58 43.88 -150.21 38.35
C SER A 58 43.85 -148.69 38.52
N THR A 59 44.69 -148.00 37.75
CA THR A 59 44.84 -146.53 37.76
C THR A 59 43.56 -145.81 37.34
N PHE A 60 42.80 -146.37 36.39
CA PHE A 60 41.56 -145.77 35.90
C PHE A 60 40.45 -145.71 36.95
N ARG A 61 40.37 -146.70 37.84
CA ARG A 61 39.31 -146.78 38.88
C ARG A 61 39.43 -145.67 39.92
N GLY A 62 40.66 -145.27 40.28
CA GLY A 62 40.90 -144.16 41.21
C GLY A 62 40.47 -142.80 40.66
N ARG A 63 40.58 -142.57 39.35
CA ARG A 63 40.18 -141.29 38.72
C ARG A 63 38.67 -141.06 38.70
N LEU A 64 37.87 -142.12 38.72
CA LEU A 64 36.41 -142.00 38.66
C LEU A 64 35.79 -141.52 39.99
N GLY A 65 36.46 -141.78 41.13
CA GLY A 65 35.99 -141.31 42.44
C GLY A 65 36.00 -139.79 42.53
N ASN A 66 37.19 -139.19 42.39
CA ASN A 66 37.41 -137.74 42.54
C ASN A 66 36.51 -136.90 41.63
N ALA A 67 36.27 -137.35 40.39
CA ALA A 67 35.43 -136.61 39.43
C ALA A 67 33.96 -136.45 39.89
N THR A 68 33.51 -137.19 40.91
CA THR A 68 32.11 -137.13 41.38
C THR A 68 31.89 -136.04 42.44
N GLU A 69 32.91 -135.68 43.21
CA GLU A 69 32.84 -134.58 44.19
C GLU A 69 32.88 -133.22 43.48
N ASP A 70 33.78 -133.02 42.51
CA ASP A 70 33.94 -131.75 41.77
C ASP A 70 32.65 -131.24 41.12
N TYR A 71 31.73 -132.13 40.69
CA TYR A 71 30.46 -131.72 40.07
C TYR A 71 29.41 -131.17 41.06
N ALA A 72 29.50 -131.49 42.35
CA ALA A 72 28.57 -130.98 43.35
C ALA A 72 28.83 -129.48 43.64
N ASP A 73 30.08 -129.13 43.89
CA ASP A 73 30.52 -127.76 44.20
C ASP A 73 30.21 -126.77 43.04
N ILE A 74 30.34 -127.22 41.79
CA ILE A 74 30.04 -126.42 40.60
C ILE A 74 28.55 -126.02 40.53
N LEU A 75 27.64 -126.88 40.99
CA LEU A 75 26.20 -126.62 40.95
C LEU A 75 25.77 -125.63 42.04
N GLU A 76 26.34 -125.74 43.25
CA GLU A 76 26.03 -124.80 44.34
C GLU A 76 26.49 -123.37 43.98
N HIS A 77 27.69 -123.22 43.41
CA HIS A 77 28.19 -121.92 42.95
C HIS A 77 27.33 -121.29 41.83
N ARG A 78 26.79 -122.11 40.91
CA ARG A 78 25.85 -121.65 39.87
C ARG A 78 24.54 -121.11 40.46
N GLN A 79 24.03 -121.71 41.53
CA GLN A 79 22.79 -121.32 42.18
C GLN A 79 22.88 -119.92 42.82
N GLU A 80 24.05 -119.58 43.37
CA GLU A 80 24.31 -118.26 43.97
C GLU A 80 24.46 -117.15 42.92
N GLN A 81 25.14 -117.44 41.80
CA GLN A 81 25.29 -116.48 40.69
C GLN A 81 23.93 -116.03 40.13
N ILE A 82 22.99 -116.96 39.95
CA ILE A 82 21.64 -116.66 39.44
C ILE A 82 20.89 -115.69 40.37
N LYS A 83 20.91 -115.92 41.69
CA LYS A 83 20.29 -115.01 42.67
C LYS A 83 20.91 -113.61 42.65
N ALA A 84 22.23 -113.52 42.45
CA ALA A 84 22.92 -112.23 42.35
C ALA A 84 22.48 -111.44 41.10
N GLU A 85 22.27 -112.12 39.96
CA GLU A 85 21.76 -111.47 38.74
C GLU A 85 20.28 -111.07 38.84
N GLU A 86 19.41 -111.90 39.41
CA GLU A 86 18.00 -111.54 39.65
C GLU A 86 17.87 -110.27 40.52
N THR A 87 18.75 -110.12 41.51
CA THR A 87 18.76 -108.95 42.40
C THR A 87 19.20 -107.68 41.66
N LYS A 88 20.20 -107.78 40.75
CA LYS A 88 20.58 -106.69 39.84
C LYS A 88 19.45 -106.31 38.89
N LEU A 89 18.76 -107.29 38.31
CA LEU A 89 17.70 -107.04 37.34
C LEU A 89 16.57 -106.22 37.95
N ARG A 90 16.12 -106.57 39.16
CA ARG A 90 15.12 -105.80 39.92
C ARG A 90 15.57 -104.36 40.23
N SER A 91 16.85 -104.17 40.56
CA SER A 91 17.42 -102.83 40.80
C SER A 91 17.40 -101.96 39.54
N MET A 92 17.72 -102.52 38.37
CA MET A 92 17.66 -101.80 37.10
C MET A 92 16.20 -101.45 36.72
N GLN A 93 15.27 -102.35 37.00
CA GLN A 93 13.86 -102.16 36.64
C GLN A 93 13.21 -100.99 37.41
N GLN A 94 13.48 -100.85 38.71
CA GLN A 94 13.08 -99.66 39.48
C GLN A 94 13.75 -98.36 39.00
N GLN A 95 14.93 -98.45 38.39
CA GLN A 95 15.64 -97.29 37.85
C GLN A 95 15.03 -96.81 36.53
N ILE A 96 14.56 -97.75 35.69
CA ILE A 96 13.81 -97.49 34.46
C ILE A 96 12.46 -96.80 34.78
N GLU A 97 11.66 -97.34 35.71
CA GLU A 97 10.37 -96.76 36.10
C GLU A 97 10.48 -95.29 36.56
N ARG A 98 11.56 -94.95 37.28
CA ARG A 98 11.83 -93.56 37.69
C ARG A 98 12.16 -92.66 36.50
N MET A 99 13.01 -93.14 35.58
CA MET A 99 13.36 -92.41 34.36
C MET A 99 12.12 -92.18 33.47
N GLU A 100 11.22 -93.15 33.36
CA GLU A 100 9.97 -93.00 32.59
C GLU A 100 9.04 -91.95 33.21
N ALA A 101 8.94 -91.88 34.54
CA ALA A 101 8.18 -90.84 35.23
C ALA A 101 8.75 -89.43 34.98
N ASP A 102 10.07 -89.26 35.06
CA ASP A 102 10.74 -87.99 34.78
C ASP A 102 10.61 -87.58 33.29
N ILE A 103 10.73 -88.52 32.36
CA ILE A 103 10.52 -88.27 30.92
C ILE A 103 9.09 -87.75 30.66
N ASN A 104 8.07 -88.40 31.22
CA ASN A 104 6.68 -87.97 31.06
C ASN A 104 6.44 -86.56 31.62
N LYS A 105 7.05 -86.22 32.76
CA LYS A 105 6.98 -84.88 33.35
C LYS A 105 7.61 -83.82 32.42
N TYR A 106 8.79 -84.08 31.86
CA TYR A 106 9.42 -83.15 30.92
C TYR A 106 8.66 -83.02 29.60
N LEU A 107 8.00 -84.08 29.12
CA LEU A 107 7.16 -84.01 27.92
C LEU A 107 5.96 -83.07 28.10
N GLU A 108 5.29 -83.08 29.26
CA GLU A 108 4.23 -82.09 29.57
C GLU A 108 4.75 -80.65 29.60
N GLU A 109 5.95 -80.43 30.14
CA GLU A 109 6.55 -79.09 30.27
C GLU A 109 6.96 -78.55 28.90
N ILE A 110 7.54 -79.40 28.05
CA ILE A 110 7.83 -79.11 26.64
C ILE A 110 6.54 -78.78 25.87
N ALA A 111 5.45 -79.52 26.06
CA ALA A 111 4.17 -79.24 25.41
C ALA A 111 3.63 -77.85 25.78
N LYS A 112 3.67 -77.48 27.07
CA LYS A 112 3.23 -76.16 27.57
C LYS A 112 4.08 -75.02 26.98
N LEU A 113 5.41 -75.18 26.96
CA LEU A 113 6.33 -74.21 26.37
C LEU A 113 6.16 -74.09 24.85
N THR A 114 5.82 -75.19 24.16
CA THR A 114 5.60 -75.20 22.70
C THR A 114 4.36 -74.38 22.31
N GLU A 115 3.24 -74.54 23.03
CA GLU A 115 2.03 -73.73 22.77
C GLU A 115 2.22 -72.27 23.16
N GLN A 116 2.95 -71.98 24.25
CA GLN A 116 3.30 -70.60 24.62
C GLN A 116 4.16 -69.91 23.54
N ASN A 117 5.13 -70.62 22.96
CA ASN A 117 5.93 -70.13 21.83
C ASN A 117 5.08 -69.95 20.56
N ARG A 118 4.12 -70.83 20.29
CA ARG A 118 3.19 -70.69 19.16
C ARG A 118 2.36 -69.40 19.27
N ILE A 119 1.85 -69.08 20.45
CA ILE A 119 1.10 -67.85 20.74
C ILE A 119 2.00 -66.62 20.63
N ASN A 120 3.22 -66.68 21.16
CA ASN A 120 4.18 -65.56 21.09
C ASN A 120 4.62 -65.27 19.65
N ASN A 121 4.86 -66.30 18.83
CA ASN A 121 5.20 -66.13 17.42
C ASN A 121 4.06 -65.47 16.62
N ALA A 122 2.81 -65.89 16.84
CA ALA A 122 1.65 -65.26 16.19
C ALA A 122 1.53 -63.76 16.53
N ARG A 123 1.81 -63.37 17.77
CA ARG A 123 1.85 -61.95 18.20
C ARG A 123 3.02 -61.17 17.61
N LEU A 124 4.17 -61.82 17.41
CA LEU A 124 5.33 -61.23 16.74
C LEU A 124 5.03 -60.97 15.25
N ASP A 125 4.37 -61.90 14.56
CA ASP A 125 3.96 -61.74 13.16
C ASP A 125 2.94 -60.60 12.99
N GLU A 126 1.96 -60.50 13.90
CA GLU A 126 0.98 -59.41 13.93
C GLU A 126 1.66 -58.05 14.18
N SER A 127 2.54 -57.95 15.17
CA SER A 127 3.33 -56.75 15.46
C SER A 127 4.25 -56.35 14.30
N ALA A 128 4.86 -57.33 13.61
CA ALA A 128 5.66 -57.10 12.42
C ALA A 128 4.82 -56.62 11.22
N SER A 129 3.53 -56.99 11.14
CA SER A 129 2.61 -56.41 10.16
C SER A 129 2.28 -54.95 10.47
N LEU A 130 1.92 -54.65 11.72
CA LEU A 130 1.61 -53.29 12.16
C LEU A 130 2.79 -52.33 12.01
N LEU A 131 4.03 -52.81 12.18
CA LEU A 131 5.25 -52.03 11.89
C LEU A 131 5.38 -51.70 10.40
N ARG A 132 5.14 -52.67 9.50
CA ARG A 132 5.14 -52.41 8.04
C ARG A 132 4.05 -51.41 7.65
N ASP A 133 2.84 -51.56 8.19
CA ASP A 133 1.73 -50.65 7.91
C ASP A 133 2.04 -49.23 8.41
N ARG A 134 2.61 -49.10 9.62
CA ARG A 134 3.11 -47.82 10.15
C ARG A 134 4.15 -47.19 9.21
N ASP A 135 5.14 -47.94 8.77
CA ASP A 135 6.22 -47.40 7.91
C ASP A 135 5.64 -46.89 6.57
N THR A 136 4.65 -47.58 5.99
CA THR A 136 3.94 -47.09 4.79
C THR A 136 3.09 -45.84 5.04
N LEU A 137 2.51 -45.70 6.24
CA LEU A 137 1.76 -44.51 6.65
C LEU A 137 2.71 -43.32 6.90
N GLU A 138 3.85 -43.54 7.53
CA GLU A 138 4.89 -42.50 7.73
C GLU A 138 5.40 -41.98 6.38
N ASP A 139 5.65 -42.86 5.40
CA ASP A 139 6.00 -42.48 4.02
C ASP A 139 4.89 -41.69 3.31
N ALA A 140 3.62 -42.06 3.51
CA ALA A 140 2.47 -41.36 2.93
C ALA A 140 2.28 -39.96 3.54
N VAL A 141 2.40 -39.84 4.87
CA VAL A 141 2.37 -38.57 5.60
C VAL A 141 3.52 -37.67 5.14
N ARG A 142 4.72 -38.21 4.97
CA ARG A 142 5.88 -37.45 4.50
C ARG A 142 5.66 -36.87 3.09
N LYS A 143 5.17 -37.68 2.15
CA LYS A 143 4.81 -37.21 0.79
C LYS A 143 3.71 -36.13 0.80
N GLN A 144 2.72 -36.23 1.69
CA GLN A 144 1.73 -35.18 1.85
C GLN A 144 2.31 -33.91 2.48
N HIS A 145 3.24 -34.03 3.43
CA HIS A 145 3.93 -32.89 4.03
C HIS A 145 4.74 -32.11 2.98
N ASP A 146 5.55 -32.80 2.17
CA ASP A 146 6.33 -32.21 1.07
C ASP A 146 5.42 -31.48 0.06
N LEU A 147 4.24 -32.05 -0.25
CA LEU A 147 3.24 -31.43 -1.13
C LEU A 147 2.61 -30.18 -0.50
N ILE A 148 2.25 -30.23 0.78
CA ILE A 148 1.71 -29.09 1.54
C ILE A 148 2.75 -27.96 1.63
N GLU A 149 4.02 -28.28 1.87
CA GLU A 149 5.10 -27.29 1.91
C GLU A 149 5.26 -26.61 0.54
N LYS A 150 5.28 -27.39 -0.55
CA LYS A 150 5.32 -26.84 -1.91
C LYS A 150 4.12 -25.94 -2.21
N GLN A 151 2.90 -26.37 -1.88
CA GLN A 151 1.68 -25.56 -2.06
C GLN A 151 1.68 -24.30 -1.19
N SER A 152 2.27 -24.36 0.01
CA SER A 152 2.45 -23.21 0.91
C SER A 152 3.37 -22.16 0.30
N GLU A 153 4.50 -22.57 -0.30
CA GLU A 153 5.39 -21.65 -1.02
C GLU A 153 4.76 -21.08 -2.30
N GLU A 154 4.03 -21.89 -3.08
CA GLU A 154 3.25 -21.40 -4.24
C GLU A 154 2.19 -20.35 -3.80
N LEU A 155 1.49 -20.59 -2.69
CA LEU A 155 0.53 -19.63 -2.11
C LEU A 155 1.19 -18.35 -1.59
N LYS A 156 2.38 -18.43 -0.98
CA LYS A 156 3.15 -17.24 -0.56
C LYS A 156 3.56 -16.40 -1.79
N ALA A 157 4.04 -17.04 -2.85
CA ALA A 157 4.41 -16.36 -4.09
C ALA A 157 3.20 -15.68 -4.76
N LEU A 158 2.05 -16.36 -4.82
CA LEU A 158 0.80 -15.81 -5.34
C LEU A 158 0.28 -14.62 -4.53
N LYS A 159 0.33 -14.69 -3.18
CA LYS A 159 -0.04 -13.56 -2.31
C LYS A 159 0.84 -12.33 -2.56
N ARG A 160 2.15 -12.52 -2.66
CA ARG A 160 3.08 -11.43 -2.99
C ARG A 160 2.79 -10.80 -4.36
N GLN A 161 2.47 -11.60 -5.37
CA GLN A 161 2.06 -11.08 -6.68
C GLN A 161 0.73 -10.34 -6.64
N LEU A 162 -0.18 -10.70 -5.74
CA LEU A 162 -1.43 -9.98 -5.50
C LEU A 162 -1.15 -8.61 -4.87
N GLU A 163 -0.34 -8.55 -3.81
CA GLU A 163 0.09 -7.30 -3.14
C GLU A 163 0.82 -6.35 -4.11
N GLU A 164 1.71 -6.87 -4.96
CA GLU A 164 2.41 -6.11 -6.00
C GLU A 164 1.44 -5.59 -7.09
N ARG A 165 0.40 -6.37 -7.42
CA ARG A 165 -0.67 -5.96 -8.35
C ARG A 165 -1.58 -4.91 -7.76
N ASP A 166 -2.05 -5.07 -6.53
CA ASP A 166 -2.94 -4.13 -5.84
C ASP A 166 -2.25 -2.76 -5.68
N SER A 167 -0.97 -2.75 -5.28
CA SER A 167 -0.16 -1.52 -5.25
C SER A 167 -0.01 -0.84 -6.62
N SER A 168 0.01 -1.63 -7.69
CA SER A 168 0.07 -1.11 -9.07
C SER A 168 -1.28 -0.57 -9.55
N LEU A 169 -2.37 -1.23 -9.17
CA LEU A 169 -3.75 -0.83 -9.44
C LEU A 169 -4.09 0.48 -8.73
N GLU A 170 -3.68 0.64 -7.47
CA GLU A 170 -3.90 1.88 -6.70
C GLU A 170 -3.15 3.06 -7.32
N LYS A 171 -1.89 2.87 -7.76
CA LYS A 171 -1.13 3.89 -8.52
C LYS A 171 -1.82 4.26 -9.82
N ALA A 172 -2.32 3.28 -10.58
CA ALA A 172 -3.02 3.51 -11.84
C ALA A 172 -4.34 4.28 -11.63
N ASN A 173 -5.13 3.91 -10.62
CA ASN A 173 -6.36 4.61 -10.25
C ASN A 173 -6.08 6.07 -9.86
N VAL A 174 -5.06 6.31 -9.02
CA VAL A 174 -4.64 7.67 -8.64
C VAL A 174 -4.26 8.52 -9.87
N GLN A 175 -3.57 7.91 -10.84
CA GLN A 175 -3.18 8.57 -12.08
C GLN A 175 -4.37 8.84 -13.02
N ILE A 176 -5.32 7.91 -13.13
CA ILE A 176 -6.56 8.09 -13.91
C ILE A 176 -7.36 9.25 -13.32
N GLU A 177 -7.58 9.29 -12.00
CA GLU A 177 -8.28 10.39 -11.33
C GLU A 177 -7.58 11.75 -11.52
N GLU A 178 -6.24 11.80 -11.46
CA GLU A 178 -5.48 13.03 -11.70
C GLU A 178 -5.59 13.51 -13.17
N LEU A 179 -5.64 12.58 -14.13
CA LEU A 179 -5.89 12.90 -15.55
C LEU A 179 -7.34 13.35 -15.79
N THR A 180 -8.32 12.73 -15.15
CA THR A 180 -9.73 13.13 -15.22
C THR A 180 -9.91 14.57 -14.73
N LEU A 181 -9.36 14.93 -13.57
CA LEU A 181 -9.42 16.31 -13.05
C LEU A 181 -8.71 17.33 -13.96
N LYS A 182 -7.61 16.94 -14.62
CA LYS A 182 -6.94 17.81 -15.61
C LYS A 182 -7.75 17.97 -16.89
N SER A 183 -8.51 16.96 -17.30
CA SER A 183 -9.38 17.02 -18.48
C SER A 183 -10.66 17.84 -18.28
N THR A 184 -11.10 18.07 -17.03
CA THR A 184 -12.22 18.96 -16.72
C THR A 184 -11.81 20.44 -16.56
N ALA A 185 -10.51 20.75 -16.62
CA ALA A 185 -10.07 22.14 -16.66
C ALA A 185 -10.46 22.79 -17.99
N SER A 186 -11.09 23.97 -17.95
CA SER A 186 -11.57 24.68 -19.12
C SER A 186 -11.10 26.14 -19.13
N THR A 187 -11.16 26.78 -20.29
CA THR A 187 -10.96 28.22 -20.43
C THR A 187 -11.90 28.72 -21.49
N GLU A 188 -12.89 29.49 -21.06
CA GLU A 188 -14.03 29.94 -21.87
C GLU A 188 -14.04 31.47 -21.92
N MET A 189 -14.36 32.02 -23.09
CA MET A 189 -14.70 33.43 -23.19
C MET A 189 -16.22 33.57 -23.09
N LYS A 190 -16.70 34.20 -22.03
CA LYS A 190 -18.12 34.54 -21.86
C LYS A 190 -18.32 36.01 -22.16
N ILE A 191 -19.49 36.38 -22.66
CA ILE A 191 -19.88 37.79 -22.80
C ILE A 191 -20.77 38.09 -21.61
N LEU A 192 -20.36 39.04 -20.78
CA LEU A 192 -21.14 39.57 -19.66
C LEU A 192 -21.10 41.08 -19.72
N PHE A 193 -22.25 41.72 -19.50
CA PHE A 193 -22.41 43.17 -19.49
C PHE A 193 -22.00 43.83 -20.82
N ASP A 194 -22.20 43.11 -21.93
CA ASP A 194 -21.73 43.44 -23.30
C ASP A 194 -20.19 43.51 -23.46
N GLU A 195 -19.43 43.08 -22.45
CA GLU A 195 -17.97 43.05 -22.44
C GLU A 195 -17.46 41.58 -22.51
N PRO A 196 -16.24 41.31 -23.05
CA PRO A 196 -15.67 39.96 -23.10
C PRO A 196 -14.91 39.61 -21.81
N TRP A 197 -15.34 38.54 -21.14
CA TRP A 197 -14.75 38.01 -19.91
C TRP A 197 -14.06 36.68 -20.17
N LEU A 198 -12.90 36.46 -19.56
CA LEU A 198 -12.20 35.16 -19.64
C LEU A 198 -12.43 34.41 -18.34
N VAL A 199 -12.96 33.20 -18.46
CA VAL A 199 -13.36 32.34 -17.36
C VAL A 199 -12.51 31.08 -17.42
N GLN A 200 -11.59 30.93 -16.48
CA GLN A 200 -10.69 29.78 -16.40
C GLN A 200 -11.08 28.90 -15.23
N LEU A 201 -11.47 27.66 -15.52
CA LEU A 201 -11.78 26.66 -14.52
C LEU A 201 -10.62 25.68 -14.41
N SER A 202 -10.13 25.45 -13.19
CA SER A 202 -9.09 24.47 -12.92
C SER A 202 -9.44 23.61 -11.72
N HIS A 203 -8.99 22.36 -11.75
CA HIS A 203 -9.24 21.38 -10.71
C HIS A 203 -7.91 20.76 -10.30
N SER A 204 -7.69 20.59 -9.00
CA SER A 204 -6.48 20.00 -8.45
C SER A 204 -6.81 18.97 -7.37
N ARG A 205 -6.18 17.80 -7.47
CA ARG A 205 -6.25 16.78 -6.42
C ARG A 205 -5.40 17.20 -5.24
N LEU A 206 -6.02 17.25 -4.07
CA LEU A 206 -5.38 17.62 -2.82
C LEU A 206 -4.62 16.43 -2.22
N LYS A 207 -3.48 16.75 -1.62
CA LYS A 207 -2.49 15.80 -1.07
C LYS A 207 -2.14 16.21 0.37
N GLY A 208 -1.38 15.40 1.09
CA GLY A 208 -0.98 15.70 2.48
C GLY A 208 -2.04 15.32 3.52
N GLU A 209 -2.11 16.08 4.61
CA GLU A 209 -2.98 15.79 5.76
C GLU A 209 -4.40 16.32 5.52
N ILE A 210 -5.10 15.67 4.59
CA ILE A 210 -6.41 16.09 4.11
C ILE A 210 -7.45 16.10 5.25
N PRO A 211 -8.04 17.26 5.58
CA PRO A 211 -9.04 17.36 6.63
C PRO A 211 -10.35 16.68 6.24
N ILE A 212 -11.07 16.21 7.27
CA ILE A 212 -12.43 15.71 7.13
C ILE A 212 -13.42 16.84 6.87
N ASP A 213 -14.51 16.46 6.21
CA ASP A 213 -15.69 17.29 6.01
C ASP A 213 -16.36 17.66 7.35
N ARG A 214 -16.82 18.90 7.43
CA ARG A 214 -17.32 19.57 8.62
C ARG A 214 -18.34 20.64 8.23
N GLU A 215 -19.31 20.90 9.09
CA GLU A 215 -20.33 21.94 8.93
C GLU A 215 -19.99 23.13 9.84
N TRP A 216 -20.42 24.33 9.44
CA TRP A 216 -20.24 25.57 10.22
C TRP A 216 -18.77 25.94 10.51
N ASN A 217 -17.84 25.50 9.66
CA ASN A 217 -16.46 25.99 9.63
C ASN A 217 -16.37 27.34 8.92
N THR A 218 -15.16 27.89 8.85
CA THR A 218 -14.82 28.97 7.91
C THR A 218 -13.68 28.56 7.00
N LEU A 219 -13.63 29.14 5.80
CA LEU A 219 -12.51 29.06 4.86
C LEU A 219 -12.04 30.48 4.56
N SER A 220 -10.74 30.76 4.77
CA SER A 220 -10.14 32.08 4.57
C SER A 220 -8.93 32.00 3.65
N ALA A 221 -8.90 32.86 2.62
CA ALA A 221 -7.75 32.98 1.72
C ALA A 221 -6.69 33.92 2.32
N LEU A 222 -5.46 33.42 2.47
CA LEU A 222 -4.32 34.07 3.11
C LEU A 222 -3.18 34.30 2.10
N SER A 223 -2.23 35.16 2.48
CA SER A 223 -0.96 35.37 1.75
C SER A 223 -1.14 35.63 0.24
N GLY A 224 -2.16 36.39 -0.14
CA GLY A 224 -2.46 36.68 -1.54
C GLY A 224 -3.24 35.58 -2.28
N GLY A 225 -4.01 34.75 -1.56
CA GLY A 225 -4.70 33.59 -2.15
C GLY A 225 -3.81 32.36 -2.37
N LYS A 226 -2.55 32.41 -1.92
CA LYS A 226 -1.59 31.29 -2.01
C LYS A 226 -1.86 30.19 -0.99
N LEU A 227 -2.41 30.55 0.17
CA LEU A 227 -2.76 29.63 1.25
C LEU A 227 -4.26 29.76 1.54
N LEU A 228 -4.96 28.65 1.76
CA LEU A 228 -6.33 28.64 2.26
C LEU A 228 -6.34 28.02 3.67
N MET A 229 -6.90 28.73 4.64
CA MET A 229 -7.03 28.26 6.02
C MET A 229 -8.47 27.81 6.28
N LEU A 230 -8.61 26.54 6.67
CA LEU A 230 -9.85 25.93 7.14
C LEU A 230 -9.84 25.91 8.66
N CYS A 231 -10.87 26.47 9.30
CA CYS A 231 -10.91 26.64 10.75
C CYS A 231 -12.28 26.28 11.36
N GLY A 232 -12.24 25.60 12.51
CA GLY A 232 -13.40 25.23 13.30
C GLY A 232 -14.42 24.34 12.56
N GLY A 233 -15.67 24.37 13.01
CA GLY A 233 -16.77 23.57 12.47
C GLY A 233 -16.89 22.18 13.11
N THR A 234 -18.10 21.61 13.08
CA THR A 234 -18.38 20.27 13.64
C THR A 234 -18.46 19.23 12.53
N SER A 235 -17.94 18.03 12.78
CA SER A 235 -17.99 16.93 11.81
C SER A 235 -18.83 15.78 12.35
N ARG A 236 -19.78 15.29 11.56
CA ARG A 236 -20.70 14.22 11.94
C ARG A 236 -19.99 12.89 12.25
N THR A 237 -18.76 12.71 11.77
CA THR A 237 -17.95 11.51 11.94
C THR A 237 -16.83 11.67 12.98
N ALA A 238 -16.56 12.88 13.45
CA ALA A 238 -15.52 13.12 14.46
C ALA A 238 -16.05 12.82 15.88
N LEU A 239 -15.49 11.78 16.50
CA LEU A 239 -15.65 11.57 17.94
C LEU A 239 -15.05 12.76 18.72
N ASN A 240 -15.85 13.39 19.58
CA ASN A 240 -15.46 14.43 20.55
C ASN A 240 -15.03 15.81 19.99
N ASP A 241 -15.74 16.38 19.03
CA ASP A 241 -15.57 17.78 18.54
C ASP A 241 -14.16 18.17 18.06
N ALA A 242 -13.27 17.19 17.84
CA ALA A 242 -11.87 17.44 17.47
C ALA A 242 -11.70 18.26 16.18
N ALA A 243 -12.63 18.10 15.23
CA ALA A 243 -12.70 18.90 14.00
C ALA A 243 -12.83 20.42 14.29
N GLY A 244 -13.54 20.78 15.35
CA GLY A 244 -13.75 22.17 15.76
C GLY A 244 -12.52 22.83 16.37
N MET A 245 -11.51 22.04 16.76
CA MET A 245 -10.20 22.52 17.22
C MET A 245 -9.12 22.50 16.12
N GLU A 246 -9.41 21.93 14.95
CA GLU A 246 -8.41 21.69 13.92
C GLU A 246 -8.32 22.86 12.93
N VAL A 247 -7.17 23.54 12.93
CA VAL A 247 -6.73 24.40 11.82
C VAL A 247 -6.02 23.53 10.80
N ALA A 248 -6.48 23.55 9.55
CA ALA A 248 -5.77 22.97 8.41
C ALA A 248 -5.42 24.10 7.43
N VAL A 249 -4.23 24.05 6.84
CA VAL A 249 -3.77 25.04 5.86
C VAL A 249 -3.45 24.31 4.56
N LEU A 250 -4.09 24.73 3.47
CA LEU A 250 -3.84 24.25 2.12
C LEU A 250 -2.95 25.26 1.39
N ASN A 251 -1.82 24.80 0.87
CA ASN A 251 -1.09 25.55 -0.15
C ASN A 251 -1.77 25.34 -1.51
N ALA A 252 -2.34 26.41 -2.07
CA ALA A 252 -3.08 26.37 -3.34
C ALA A 252 -2.16 26.20 -4.57
N GLU A 253 -0.88 26.57 -4.46
CA GLU A 253 0.10 26.41 -5.54
C GLU A 253 0.63 24.97 -5.63
N THR A 254 0.79 24.28 -4.49
CA THR A 254 1.27 22.89 -4.43
C THR A 254 0.16 21.84 -4.29
N SER A 255 -1.07 22.28 -3.97
CA SER A 255 -2.21 21.41 -3.62
C SER A 255 -1.96 20.47 -2.43
N VAL A 256 -1.16 20.91 -1.45
CA VAL A 256 -0.82 20.14 -0.24
C VAL A 256 -1.47 20.75 0.99
N TRP A 257 -2.22 19.93 1.73
CA TRP A 257 -2.68 20.21 3.09
C TRP A 257 -1.59 19.92 4.12
N GLU A 258 -1.43 20.86 5.04
CA GLU A 258 -0.57 20.78 6.21
C GLU A 258 -1.39 21.08 7.47
N ARG A 259 -1.15 20.36 8.56
CA ARG A 259 -1.67 20.72 9.88
C ARG A 259 -0.59 21.48 10.67
N PRO A 260 -0.65 22.83 10.72
CA PRO A 260 0.31 23.57 11.51
C PRO A 260 0.16 23.24 13.01
N ASN A 261 1.29 23.19 13.73
CA ASN A 261 1.26 23.08 15.19
C ASN A 261 0.80 24.41 15.80
N THR A 262 -0.52 24.54 16.02
CA THR A 262 -1.12 25.80 16.49
C THR A 262 -1.03 26.06 17.99
N GLY A 263 -0.41 25.16 18.75
CA GLY A 263 -0.45 25.16 20.20
C GLY A 263 -1.83 24.74 20.73
N ARG A 264 -2.22 25.24 21.91
CA ARG A 264 -3.58 25.01 22.44
C ARG A 264 -4.56 26.02 21.86
N MET A 265 -5.46 25.56 21.00
CA MET A 265 -6.70 26.26 20.69
C MET A 265 -7.61 26.26 21.94
N PHE A 266 -8.26 27.38 22.24
CA PHE A 266 -8.88 27.60 23.56
C PHE A 266 -10.25 26.91 23.76
N SER A 267 -10.96 26.54 22.68
CA SER A 267 -12.20 25.74 22.63
C SER A 267 -12.52 25.45 21.16
N PRO A 268 -13.30 24.41 20.81
CA PRO A 268 -13.82 24.27 19.45
C PRO A 268 -14.84 25.37 19.19
N VAL A 269 -14.84 25.95 17.98
CA VAL A 269 -15.75 27.06 17.63
C VAL A 269 -16.45 26.81 16.30
N ASN A 270 -17.79 26.86 16.31
CA ASN A 270 -18.65 26.55 15.17
C ASN A 270 -19.56 27.74 14.84
N GLY A 271 -19.88 28.00 13.58
CA GLY A 271 -20.78 29.10 13.19
C GLY A 271 -20.24 30.50 13.50
N HIS A 272 -18.91 30.59 13.67
CA HIS A 272 -18.15 31.83 13.82
C HIS A 272 -17.94 32.49 12.45
N SER A 273 -17.54 33.76 12.46
CA SER A 273 -16.96 34.38 11.27
C SER A 273 -15.44 34.46 11.40
N ALA A 274 -14.76 34.27 10.28
CA ALA A 274 -13.33 34.50 10.14
C ALA A 274 -13.11 35.66 9.16
N SER A 275 -12.23 36.59 9.52
CA SER A 275 -11.83 37.68 8.62
C SER A 275 -10.33 37.90 8.70
N VAL A 276 -9.71 38.09 7.54
CA VAL A 276 -8.26 38.34 7.43
C VAL A 276 -8.01 39.81 7.72
N VAL A 277 -7.17 40.11 8.70
CA VAL A 277 -6.89 41.47 9.16
C VAL A 277 -5.43 41.80 8.95
N GLY A 278 -5.17 42.97 8.37
CA GLY A 278 -3.83 43.35 7.91
C GLY A 278 -3.29 42.36 6.87
N ARG A 279 -2.08 41.83 7.12
CA ARG A 279 -1.42 40.85 6.24
C ARG A 279 -1.24 39.46 6.86
N THR A 280 -1.21 39.36 8.19
CA THR A 280 -0.68 38.17 8.87
C THR A 280 -1.53 37.70 10.07
N LYS A 281 -2.81 38.10 10.09
CA LYS A 281 -3.75 37.75 11.15
C LYS A 281 -5.08 37.30 10.56
N VAL A 282 -5.69 36.28 11.16
CA VAL A 282 -7.09 35.92 10.97
C VAL A 282 -7.80 36.14 12.29
N MET A 283 -8.89 36.90 12.28
CA MET A 283 -9.71 37.14 13.46
C MET A 283 -10.97 36.29 13.40
N ILE A 284 -11.15 35.48 14.44
CA ILE A 284 -12.29 34.61 14.67
C ILE A 284 -13.21 35.32 15.66
N LEU A 285 -14.46 35.52 15.26
CA LEU A 285 -15.46 36.29 16.00
C LEU A 285 -16.72 35.47 16.30
N ALA A 286 -17.15 35.53 17.55
CA ALA A 286 -18.40 34.97 18.05
C ALA A 286 -18.59 33.49 17.66
N GLY A 287 -19.82 33.06 17.35
CA GLY A 287 -20.15 31.66 17.06
C GLY A 287 -20.53 30.87 18.31
N MET A 288 -20.40 29.55 18.26
CA MET A 288 -20.78 28.59 19.30
C MET A 288 -19.55 27.87 19.86
N LYS A 289 -19.49 27.73 21.18
CA LYS A 289 -18.53 26.88 21.92
C LYS A 289 -19.31 25.81 22.68
N GLY A 290 -19.30 24.59 22.16
CA GLY A 290 -20.30 23.59 22.55
C GLY A 290 -21.71 24.11 22.21
N GLU A 291 -22.63 24.06 23.17
CA GLU A 291 -24.00 24.57 23.03
C GLU A 291 -24.12 26.09 23.28
N ALA A 292 -23.07 26.75 23.80
CA ALA A 292 -23.13 28.16 24.17
C ALA A 292 -22.74 29.10 23.03
N ILE A 293 -23.65 29.99 22.63
CA ILE A 293 -23.35 31.11 21.72
C ILE A 293 -22.50 32.16 22.47
N THR A 294 -21.41 32.63 21.85
CA THR A 294 -20.44 33.55 22.45
C THR A 294 -20.27 34.85 21.64
N ALA A 295 -19.68 35.87 22.27
CA ALA A 295 -19.20 37.11 21.65
C ALA A 295 -17.65 37.20 21.67
N ASP A 296 -16.98 36.07 21.90
CA ASP A 296 -15.52 36.03 22.05
C ASP A 296 -14.78 36.47 20.78
N VAL A 297 -13.60 37.05 21.00
CA VAL A 297 -12.64 37.41 19.95
C VAL A 297 -11.41 36.52 20.10
N SER A 298 -10.94 35.93 19.01
CA SER A 298 -9.68 35.20 18.96
C SER A 298 -8.90 35.60 17.71
N ILE A 299 -7.58 35.71 17.83
CA ILE A 299 -6.68 36.11 16.75
C ILE A 299 -5.74 34.94 16.48
N PHE A 300 -5.68 34.49 15.23
CA PHE A 300 -4.68 33.56 14.74
C PHE A 300 -3.61 34.35 13.97
N ASN A 301 -2.36 34.30 14.41
CA ASN A 301 -1.24 34.90 13.68
C ASN A 301 -0.68 33.87 12.68
N THR A 302 -0.67 34.21 11.40
CA THR A 302 -0.32 33.29 10.29
C THR A 302 1.18 33.12 10.08
N ASP A 303 2.01 34.06 10.55
CA ASP A 303 3.48 33.96 10.48
C ASP A 303 4.02 32.95 11.49
N THR A 304 3.44 32.96 12.69
CA THR A 304 3.83 32.12 13.83
C THR A 304 2.94 30.88 14.00
N MET A 305 1.86 30.81 13.21
CA MET A 305 0.79 29.83 13.29
C MET A 305 0.19 29.68 14.70
N LYS A 306 0.07 30.77 15.48
CA LYS A 306 -0.34 30.71 16.89
C LYS A 306 -1.60 31.50 17.21
N TRP A 307 -2.37 30.97 18.15
CA TRP A 307 -3.53 31.63 18.74
C TRP A 307 -3.15 32.67 19.80
N PHE A 308 -3.91 33.76 19.82
CA PHE A 308 -3.86 34.82 20.82
C PHE A 308 -5.29 35.32 21.09
N THR A 309 -5.68 35.39 22.36
CA THR A 309 -6.94 36.03 22.79
C THR A 309 -6.64 37.47 23.20
N PRO A 310 -7.13 38.48 22.48
CA PRO A 310 -6.91 39.88 22.85
C PRO A 310 -7.65 40.21 24.15
N GLN A 311 -7.03 41.05 24.98
CA GLN A 311 -7.74 41.70 26.09
C GLN A 311 -8.64 42.81 25.52
N VAL A 312 -9.90 42.46 25.30
CA VAL A 312 -10.93 43.40 24.84
C VAL A 312 -11.14 44.48 25.90
N LYS A 313 -11.05 45.75 25.48
CA LYS A 313 -11.23 46.93 26.32
C LYS A 313 -12.62 47.54 26.12
N GLY A 314 -13.10 48.22 27.15
CA GLY A 314 -14.43 48.85 27.18
C GLY A 314 -15.49 47.97 27.85
N VAL A 315 -16.68 48.54 28.03
CA VAL A 315 -17.85 47.86 28.62
C VAL A 315 -18.84 47.45 27.52
N GLU A 316 -18.94 48.25 26.46
CA GLU A 316 -19.76 47.94 25.28
C GLU A 316 -19.15 46.81 24.45
N ARG A 317 -20.01 45.90 24.01
CA ARG A 317 -19.69 44.76 23.14
C ARG A 317 -20.98 44.25 22.47
N PRO A 318 -20.90 43.63 21.29
CA PRO A 318 -22.05 42.99 20.67
C PRO A 318 -22.63 41.89 21.56
N ALA A 319 -23.94 41.68 21.45
CA ALA A 319 -24.58 40.48 21.96
C ALA A 319 -23.94 39.21 21.33
N PRO A 320 -23.77 38.12 22.09
CA PRO A 320 -23.37 36.81 21.56
C PRO A 320 -24.23 36.39 20.37
N ARG A 321 -23.58 35.95 19.28
CA ARG A 321 -24.28 35.72 18.00
C ARG A 321 -23.64 34.67 17.10
N THR A 322 -24.44 34.10 16.21
CA THR A 322 -24.02 33.21 15.12
C THR A 322 -24.49 33.78 13.77
N LEU A 323 -23.96 33.24 12.67
CA LEU A 323 -24.46 33.52 11.30
C LEU A 323 -24.54 35.02 10.93
N HIS A 324 -23.67 35.82 11.54
CA HIS A 324 -23.54 37.25 11.27
C HIS A 324 -22.71 37.47 10.00
N ALA A 325 -22.94 38.59 9.34
CA ALA A 325 -22.10 39.01 8.22
C ALA A 325 -20.85 39.71 8.78
N CYS A 326 -19.66 39.37 8.27
CA CYS A 326 -18.39 39.89 8.76
C CYS A 326 -17.45 40.26 7.60
N THR A 327 -16.78 41.42 7.69
CA THR A 327 -15.74 41.82 6.74
C THR A 327 -14.75 42.80 7.38
N SER A 328 -13.60 43.02 6.77
CA SER A 328 -12.50 43.83 7.32
C SER A 328 -12.06 44.94 6.37
N ILE A 329 -11.76 46.11 6.93
CA ILE A 329 -11.06 47.21 6.25
C ILE A 329 -9.85 47.58 7.10
N ARG A 330 -8.65 47.31 6.58
CA ARG A 330 -7.37 47.51 7.29
C ARG A 330 -7.34 46.70 8.60
N GLU A 331 -7.17 47.36 9.74
CA GLU A 331 -7.16 46.75 11.09
C GLU A 331 -8.53 46.83 11.80
N LYS A 332 -9.62 47.16 11.08
CA LYS A 332 -10.99 47.22 11.61
C LYS A 332 -11.87 46.14 11.01
N ILE A 333 -12.66 45.48 11.85
CA ILE A 333 -13.64 44.46 11.43
C ILE A 333 -15.03 44.99 11.66
N PHE A 334 -15.91 44.80 10.67
CA PHE A 334 -17.31 45.17 10.69
C PHE A 334 -18.15 43.91 10.81
N VAL A 335 -19.00 43.87 11.85
CA VAL A 335 -19.95 42.78 12.14
C VAL A 335 -21.36 43.33 12.00
N PHE A 336 -22.15 42.74 11.10
CA PHE A 336 -23.53 43.13 10.86
C PHE A 336 -24.50 41.97 11.13
N GLY A 337 -25.53 42.24 11.93
CA GLY A 337 -26.65 41.32 12.16
C GLY A 337 -26.24 39.97 12.75
N GLY A 338 -26.90 38.91 12.27
CA GLY A 338 -26.81 37.55 12.80
C GLY A 338 -27.99 37.18 13.70
N GLN A 339 -27.89 36.00 14.32
CA GLN A 339 -28.86 35.47 15.29
C GLN A 339 -28.24 35.49 16.69
N ALA A 340 -28.94 36.07 17.66
CA ALA A 340 -28.54 36.15 19.05
C ALA A 340 -28.78 34.83 19.82
N ALA A 341 -28.31 34.75 21.06
CA ALA A 341 -28.47 33.58 21.92
C ALA A 341 -29.92 33.28 22.38
N ASP A 342 -30.86 34.19 22.14
CA ASP A 342 -32.30 34.06 22.41
C ASP A 342 -33.13 33.93 21.11
N ASP A 343 -32.47 33.51 20.02
CA ASP A 343 -32.99 33.42 18.64
C ASP A 343 -33.43 34.75 18.00
N THR A 344 -33.21 35.89 18.67
CA THR A 344 -33.48 37.22 18.08
C THR A 344 -32.56 37.48 16.89
N LEU A 345 -33.14 37.80 15.73
CA LEU A 345 -32.38 38.29 14.58
C LEU A 345 -32.00 39.76 14.75
N LEU A 346 -30.79 40.11 14.31
CA LEU A 346 -30.18 41.43 14.52
C LEU A 346 -29.96 42.18 13.19
N ASN A 347 -29.97 43.51 13.24
CA ASN A 347 -29.50 44.42 12.18
C ASN A 347 -28.56 45.52 12.72
N ASP A 348 -27.95 45.29 13.88
CA ASP A 348 -26.95 46.18 14.45
C ASP A 348 -25.62 46.09 13.66
N LEU A 349 -24.84 47.17 13.70
CA LEU A 349 -23.49 47.24 13.14
C LEU A 349 -22.49 47.51 14.26
N TRP A 350 -21.52 46.61 14.40
CA TRP A 350 -20.42 46.73 15.34
C TRP A 350 -19.09 46.79 14.61
N ILE A 351 -18.18 47.64 15.11
CA ILE A 351 -16.79 47.65 14.69
C ILE A 351 -15.93 47.11 15.82
N PHE A 352 -15.09 46.11 15.54
CA PHE A 352 -13.93 45.82 16.37
C PHE A 352 -12.71 46.54 15.80
N ASP A 353 -12.12 47.43 16.59
CA ASP A 353 -10.88 48.13 16.25
C ASP A 353 -9.70 47.38 16.89
N GLN A 354 -8.81 46.81 16.06
CA GLN A 354 -7.69 46.02 16.55
C GLN A 354 -6.59 46.86 17.20
N ASP A 355 -6.44 48.14 16.86
CA ASP A 355 -5.40 48.99 17.44
C ASP A 355 -5.73 49.31 18.91
N SER A 356 -7.01 49.65 19.19
CA SER A 356 -7.48 49.85 20.56
C SER A 356 -7.78 48.53 21.29
N ASN A 357 -8.10 47.46 20.54
CA ASN A 357 -8.75 46.22 21.00
C ASN A 357 -10.10 46.50 21.69
N SER A 358 -10.94 47.34 21.09
CA SER A 358 -12.26 47.68 21.64
C SER A 358 -13.37 47.56 20.60
N TRP A 359 -14.57 47.24 21.06
CA TRP A 359 -15.79 47.32 20.27
C TRP A 359 -16.35 48.75 20.23
N MET A 360 -17.09 49.06 19.17
CA MET A 360 -17.83 50.30 18.98
C MET A 360 -19.17 49.96 18.30
N HIS A 361 -20.29 50.36 18.89
CA HIS A 361 -21.59 50.31 18.21
C HIS A 361 -21.70 51.47 17.21
N VAL A 362 -22.19 51.20 16.01
CA VAL A 362 -22.28 52.20 14.94
C VAL A 362 -23.74 52.49 14.62
N ASN A 363 -24.22 53.64 15.09
CA ASN A 363 -25.53 54.16 14.72
C ASN A 363 -25.51 54.54 13.23
N CYS A 364 -26.23 53.77 12.41
CA CYS A 364 -26.40 54.02 10.98
C CYS A 364 -27.78 54.59 10.68
N TYR A 365 -27.89 55.33 9.58
CA TYR A 365 -29.12 56.00 9.15
C TYR A 365 -29.53 55.56 7.74
N GLY A 366 -30.67 56.03 7.25
CA GLY A 366 -31.12 55.78 5.87
C GLY A 366 -32.01 54.55 5.73
N ILE A 367 -31.86 53.84 4.60
CA ILE A 367 -32.64 52.64 4.29
C ILE A 367 -31.95 51.44 4.95
N LEU A 368 -32.21 51.25 6.25
CA LEU A 368 -31.61 50.18 7.03
C LEU A 368 -32.05 48.79 6.50
N PRO A 369 -31.11 47.84 6.33
CA PRO A 369 -31.48 46.44 6.07
C PRO A 369 -32.27 45.86 7.24
N SER A 370 -33.19 44.93 6.93
CA SER A 370 -33.92 44.16 7.93
C SER A 370 -32.98 43.30 8.79
N ALA A 371 -33.41 43.01 10.02
CA ALA A 371 -32.79 42.03 10.90
C ALA A 371 -32.66 40.69 10.18
N ARG A 372 -31.44 40.13 10.13
CA ARG A 372 -31.15 38.96 9.28
C ARG A 372 -29.92 38.18 9.72
N HIS A 373 -29.92 36.91 9.40
CA HIS A 373 -28.77 36.01 9.49
C HIS A 373 -28.38 35.45 8.12
N GLY A 374 -27.19 34.86 8.01
CA GLY A 374 -26.72 34.21 6.79
C GLY A 374 -26.50 35.14 5.59
N ALA A 375 -26.45 36.45 5.81
CA ALA A 375 -26.12 37.42 4.77
C ALA A 375 -24.59 37.49 4.53
N SER A 376 -24.17 37.93 3.35
CA SER A 376 -22.77 38.25 3.07
C SER A 376 -22.54 39.75 3.13
N ILE A 377 -21.43 40.20 3.70
CA ILE A 377 -20.98 41.59 3.65
C ILE A 377 -19.56 41.68 3.10
N CYS A 378 -19.29 42.66 2.23
CA CYS A 378 -18.01 42.85 1.56
C CYS A 378 -17.63 44.33 1.56
N ALA A 379 -16.37 44.64 1.86
CA ALA A 379 -15.84 45.98 1.66
C ALA A 379 -15.59 46.28 0.18
N SER A 380 -15.74 47.54 -0.24
CA SER A 380 -15.23 48.04 -1.51
C SER A 380 -13.71 48.13 -1.50
N GLU A 381 -13.08 48.03 -2.67
CA GLU A 381 -11.62 48.09 -2.82
C GLU A 381 -11.01 49.42 -2.33
N ASP A 382 -11.74 50.53 -2.46
CA ASP A 382 -11.35 51.85 -1.93
C ASP A 382 -11.59 52.01 -0.41
N GLY A 383 -12.21 51.03 0.24
CA GLY A 383 -12.55 51.02 1.66
C GLY A 383 -13.60 52.05 2.08
N ARG A 384 -14.39 52.60 1.15
CA ARG A 384 -15.41 53.63 1.43
C ARG A 384 -16.83 53.10 1.65
N ARG A 385 -17.10 51.87 1.22
CA ARG A 385 -18.43 51.26 1.30
C ARG A 385 -18.37 49.83 1.81
N LEU A 386 -19.44 49.41 2.48
CA LEU A 386 -19.74 47.99 2.71
C LEU A 386 -20.96 47.62 1.89
N TYR A 387 -20.90 46.56 1.10
CA TYR A 387 -22.03 45.99 0.38
C TYR A 387 -22.55 44.77 1.12
N LEU A 388 -23.86 44.73 1.37
CA LEU A 388 -24.58 43.64 2.02
C LEU A 388 -25.52 43.00 0.98
N PHE A 389 -25.53 41.67 0.88
CA PHE A 389 -26.43 40.94 0.00
C PHE A 389 -27.10 39.75 0.70
N GLY A 390 -28.40 39.61 0.45
CA GLY A 390 -29.20 38.43 0.80
C GLY A 390 -29.28 38.16 2.31
N GLY A 391 -29.25 36.88 2.67
CA GLY A 391 -29.53 36.39 4.02
C GLY A 391 -31.00 36.03 4.20
N ASN A 392 -31.43 35.89 5.45
CA ASN A 392 -32.78 35.49 5.82
C ASN A 392 -33.29 36.35 6.99
N ASP A 393 -34.49 36.93 6.84
CA ASP A 393 -35.12 37.81 7.83
C ASP A 393 -35.99 37.07 8.86
N GLY A 394 -35.89 35.74 8.91
CA GLY A 394 -36.71 34.87 9.75
C GLY A 394 -38.07 34.54 9.15
N SER A 395 -38.54 35.32 8.17
CA SER A 395 -39.73 35.01 7.38
C SER A 395 -39.37 34.39 6.02
N LYS A 396 -38.28 34.85 5.40
CA LYS A 396 -37.83 34.43 4.07
C LYS A 396 -36.34 34.68 3.82
N ALA A 397 -35.80 33.90 2.89
CA ALA A 397 -34.53 34.24 2.25
C ALA A 397 -34.69 35.49 1.37
N LEU A 398 -33.59 36.22 1.19
CA LEU A 398 -33.55 37.52 0.54
C LEU A 398 -32.58 37.54 -0.66
N ASN A 399 -32.84 38.44 -1.61
CA ASN A 399 -31.95 38.80 -2.71
C ASN A 399 -31.77 40.32 -2.84
N ASP A 400 -32.04 41.07 -1.76
CA ASP A 400 -31.81 42.51 -1.72
C ASP A 400 -30.32 42.83 -1.58
N VAL A 401 -29.91 43.95 -2.17
CA VAL A 401 -28.55 44.49 -2.11
C VAL A 401 -28.62 45.85 -1.44
N HIS A 402 -27.80 46.06 -0.42
CA HIS A 402 -27.64 47.36 0.25
C HIS A 402 -26.17 47.76 0.24
N TYR A 403 -25.89 49.06 0.36
CA TYR A 403 -24.57 49.54 0.71
C TYR A 403 -24.60 50.59 1.82
N LEU A 404 -23.62 50.51 2.71
CA LEU A 404 -23.32 51.52 3.71
C LEU A 404 -22.26 52.47 3.15
N ASP A 405 -22.57 53.76 3.07
CA ASP A 405 -21.57 54.82 2.92
C ASP A 405 -20.88 55.02 4.28
N LEU A 406 -19.58 54.69 4.37
CA LEU A 406 -18.83 54.74 5.64
C LEU A 406 -18.43 56.15 6.07
N GLU A 407 -18.49 57.14 5.18
CA GLU A 407 -18.25 58.55 5.51
C GLU A 407 -19.50 59.16 6.16
N LYS A 408 -20.68 58.80 5.66
CA LYS A 408 -21.99 59.33 6.13
C LYS A 408 -22.69 58.43 7.15
N LEU A 409 -22.21 57.20 7.34
CA LEU A 409 -22.88 56.13 8.08
C LEU A 409 -24.35 55.93 7.63
N HIS A 410 -24.57 55.99 6.31
CA HIS A 410 -25.89 55.95 5.69
C HIS A 410 -26.06 54.70 4.83
N TRP A 411 -27.03 53.86 5.17
CA TRP A 411 -27.46 52.72 4.37
C TRP A 411 -28.34 53.15 3.20
N ASN A 412 -28.10 52.53 2.05
CA ASN A 412 -28.83 52.77 0.81
C ASN A 412 -29.15 51.40 0.18
N ALA A 413 -30.39 51.20 -0.25
CA ALA A 413 -30.72 50.07 -1.12
C ALA A 413 -30.15 50.31 -2.52
N VAL A 414 -29.62 49.26 -3.16
CA VAL A 414 -29.24 49.30 -4.57
C VAL A 414 -30.49 48.95 -5.42
N PRO A 415 -30.96 49.85 -6.30
CA PRO A 415 -32.18 49.63 -7.08
C PRO A 415 -31.92 48.69 -8.27
N VAL A 416 -31.81 47.39 -8.01
CA VAL A 416 -31.61 46.38 -9.06
C VAL A 416 -32.96 46.01 -9.70
N HIS A 417 -33.28 46.61 -10.84
CA HIS A 417 -34.56 46.42 -11.53
C HIS A 417 -34.47 45.64 -12.86
N VAL A 418 -33.26 45.26 -13.28
CA VAL A 418 -32.97 44.66 -14.58
C VAL A 418 -31.98 43.51 -14.42
N GLY A 419 -32.01 42.53 -15.33
CA GLY A 419 -31.11 41.39 -15.36
C GLY A 419 -31.68 40.13 -14.70
N ALA A 420 -30.90 39.04 -14.74
CA ALA A 420 -31.28 37.75 -14.20
C ALA A 420 -31.06 37.75 -12.67
N GLN A 421 -32.01 38.29 -11.91
CA GLN A 421 -31.88 38.38 -10.45
C GLN A 421 -31.60 36.99 -9.83
N PRO A 422 -30.65 36.88 -8.89
CA PRO A 422 -30.37 35.64 -8.20
C PRO A 422 -31.58 35.21 -7.36
N GLU A 423 -31.78 33.89 -7.29
CA GLU A 423 -32.72 33.29 -6.33
C GLU A 423 -32.38 33.74 -4.90
N PRO A 424 -33.38 34.14 -4.08
CA PRO A 424 -33.17 34.56 -2.70
C PRO A 424 -32.47 33.48 -1.87
N ARG A 425 -31.42 33.88 -1.14
CA ARG A 425 -30.46 32.93 -0.56
C ARG A 425 -29.83 33.40 0.74
N GLU A 426 -29.51 32.42 1.58
CA GLU A 426 -28.73 32.56 2.80
C GLU A 426 -27.49 31.67 2.75
N GLY A 427 -26.48 32.01 3.56
CA GLY A 427 -25.26 31.23 3.71
C GLY A 427 -24.50 31.05 2.40
N HIS A 428 -24.42 32.09 1.57
CA HIS A 428 -23.68 32.15 0.31
C HIS A 428 -22.32 32.85 0.47
N ALA A 429 -21.38 32.59 -0.44
CA ALA A 429 -20.12 33.34 -0.52
C ALA A 429 -20.29 34.58 -1.38
N ALA A 430 -19.57 35.66 -1.09
CA ALA A 430 -19.57 36.88 -1.90
C ALA A 430 -18.22 37.61 -1.89
N PHE A 431 -18.00 38.44 -2.91
CA PHE A 431 -16.86 39.33 -3.03
C PHE A 431 -17.21 40.59 -3.83
N VAL A 432 -16.45 41.67 -3.64
CA VAL A 432 -16.63 42.95 -4.33
C VAL A 432 -15.29 43.41 -4.91
N THR A 433 -15.29 43.64 -6.22
CA THR A 433 -14.25 44.36 -6.97
C THR A 433 -14.59 45.86 -7.03
N SER A 434 -13.76 46.66 -7.69
CA SER A 434 -14.07 48.07 -7.99
C SER A 434 -15.40 48.29 -8.74
N LYS A 435 -15.80 47.39 -9.65
CA LYS A 435 -16.99 47.52 -10.55
C LYS A 435 -18.09 46.49 -10.30
N TYR A 436 -17.77 45.32 -9.76
CA TYR A 436 -18.69 44.19 -9.68
C TYR A 436 -18.75 43.53 -8.30
N MET A 437 -19.95 43.11 -7.89
CA MET A 437 -20.15 42.15 -6.82
C MET A 437 -20.36 40.76 -7.41
N VAL A 438 -19.66 39.75 -6.91
CA VAL A 438 -19.80 38.35 -7.31
C VAL A 438 -20.34 37.57 -6.12
N ILE A 439 -21.33 36.71 -6.33
CA ILE A 439 -21.87 35.81 -5.33
C ILE A 439 -21.82 34.37 -5.83
N SER A 440 -21.66 33.40 -4.93
CA SER A 440 -21.75 31.99 -5.29
C SER A 440 -22.38 31.13 -4.21
N GLY A 441 -23.18 30.16 -4.66
CA GLY A 441 -23.77 29.12 -3.83
C GLY A 441 -24.79 29.62 -2.80
N GLY A 442 -24.83 28.96 -1.65
CA GLY A 442 -25.79 29.17 -0.57
C GLY A 442 -26.98 28.20 -0.61
N CYS A 443 -28.05 28.54 0.10
CA CYS A 443 -29.32 27.82 0.01
C CYS A 443 -30.52 28.76 -0.13
N ALA A 444 -31.51 28.33 -0.91
CA ALA A 444 -32.81 28.98 -1.01
C ALA A 444 -33.62 28.79 0.28
N GLN A 445 -34.73 29.52 0.40
CA GLN A 445 -35.58 29.60 1.59
C GLN A 445 -35.88 28.23 2.22
N GLY A 446 -35.74 28.15 3.55
CA GLY A 446 -35.96 26.93 4.34
C GLY A 446 -34.95 25.81 4.04
N GLY A 447 -33.82 26.13 3.41
CA GLY A 447 -32.84 25.15 2.97
C GLY A 447 -33.36 24.19 1.90
N THR A 448 -34.47 24.51 1.21
CA THR A 448 -35.17 23.62 0.27
C THR A 448 -34.35 23.24 -0.97
N LYS A 449 -33.51 24.16 -1.44
CA LYS A 449 -32.62 24.00 -2.59
C LYS A 449 -31.21 24.46 -2.22
N ARG A 450 -30.20 23.65 -2.53
CA ARG A 450 -28.78 24.07 -2.48
C ARG A 450 -28.44 24.73 -3.80
N LEU A 451 -27.73 25.86 -3.72
CA LEU A 451 -27.33 26.65 -4.87
C LEU A 451 -25.84 26.47 -5.13
N ALA A 452 -25.47 26.61 -6.39
CA ALA A 452 -24.14 26.32 -6.94
C ALA A 452 -23.73 27.31 -8.04
N ASP A 453 -24.65 28.19 -8.43
CA ASP A 453 -24.47 29.21 -9.44
C ASP A 453 -23.46 30.27 -8.99
N VAL A 454 -22.90 30.97 -9.99
CA VAL A 454 -22.08 32.17 -9.80
C VAL A 454 -22.76 33.32 -10.52
N GLN A 455 -23.16 34.33 -9.78
CA GLN A 455 -23.92 35.48 -10.27
C GLN A 455 -23.10 36.74 -10.07
N VAL A 456 -23.18 37.66 -11.03
CA VAL A 456 -22.41 38.91 -11.03
C VAL A 456 -23.35 40.10 -11.13
N LEU A 457 -23.12 41.12 -10.31
CA LEU A 457 -23.84 42.40 -10.30
C LEU A 457 -22.87 43.52 -10.69
N ASP A 458 -23.21 44.27 -11.73
CA ASP A 458 -22.58 45.57 -12.03
C ASP A 458 -23.02 46.61 -10.98
N LEU A 459 -22.07 47.15 -10.21
CA LEU A 459 -22.34 48.10 -9.12
C LEU A 459 -22.51 49.56 -9.59
N TYR A 460 -22.14 49.87 -10.84
CA TYR A 460 -22.32 51.19 -11.44
C TYR A 460 -23.61 51.28 -12.26
N SER A 461 -23.98 50.19 -12.94
CA SER A 461 -25.24 50.05 -13.67
C SER A 461 -25.98 48.80 -13.17
N PRO A 462 -26.70 48.89 -12.02
CA PRO A 462 -27.29 47.77 -11.28
C PRO A 462 -28.12 46.78 -12.11
N ARG A 463 -27.45 45.73 -12.61
CA ARG A 463 -28.05 44.57 -13.27
C ARG A 463 -27.29 43.29 -12.93
N TRP A 464 -28.04 42.20 -12.78
CA TRP A 464 -27.48 40.87 -12.56
C TRP A 464 -27.31 40.09 -13.87
N GLU A 465 -26.20 39.38 -14.01
CA GLU A 465 -25.97 38.39 -15.05
C GLU A 465 -25.35 37.11 -14.48
N CYS A 466 -25.72 35.97 -15.06
CA CYS A 466 -25.28 34.65 -14.62
C CYS A 466 -23.95 34.29 -15.29
N LEU A 467 -22.88 34.12 -14.49
CA LEU A 467 -21.57 33.69 -14.96
C LEU A 467 -21.48 32.16 -15.10
N ASP A 468 -22.11 31.43 -14.18
CA ASP A 468 -22.21 29.97 -14.17
C ASP A 468 -23.53 29.54 -13.52
N GLU A 469 -24.25 28.59 -14.13
CA GLU A 469 -25.47 28.01 -13.57
C GLU A 469 -25.18 26.95 -12.49
N GLY A 470 -23.93 26.50 -12.35
CA GLY A 470 -23.53 25.48 -11.38
C GLY A 470 -23.95 24.07 -11.78
N GLN A 471 -24.00 23.76 -13.09
CA GLN A 471 -24.32 22.42 -13.58
C GLN A 471 -23.17 21.44 -13.33
N TYR A 472 -23.32 20.55 -12.33
CA TYR A 472 -22.31 19.52 -12.04
C TYR A 472 -22.30 18.41 -13.10
N ILE A 473 -21.19 18.33 -13.84
CA ILE A 473 -20.88 17.18 -14.70
C ILE A 473 -20.29 16.07 -13.82
N GLY A 474 -21.10 15.05 -13.50
CA GLY A 474 -20.62 13.83 -12.82
C GLY A 474 -21.27 13.54 -11.47
N THR A 475 -21.27 12.27 -11.12
CA THR A 475 -21.97 11.58 -10.01
C THR A 475 -22.09 12.31 -8.66
N MET A 476 -23.29 12.19 -8.07
CA MET A 476 -23.78 12.72 -6.78
C MET A 476 -23.97 14.25 -6.72
N PRO A 477 -25.23 14.73 -6.61
CA PRO A 477 -25.51 16.11 -6.23
C PRO A 477 -24.89 16.41 -4.87
N PHE A 478 -24.19 17.54 -4.76
CA PHE A 478 -23.50 17.95 -3.54
C PHE A 478 -24.52 18.24 -2.41
N ALA A 479 -24.62 17.33 -1.44
CA ALA A 479 -25.68 17.37 -0.43
C ALA A 479 -25.48 18.44 0.68
N LYS A 480 -24.33 19.12 0.70
CA LYS A 480 -23.90 20.03 1.78
C LYS A 480 -23.82 21.49 1.27
N GLN A 481 -23.81 22.47 2.20
CA GLN A 481 -23.80 23.89 1.82
C GLN A 481 -22.48 24.28 1.14
N HIS A 482 -22.54 24.62 -0.15
CA HIS A 482 -21.36 24.92 -0.97
C HIS A 482 -20.50 26.06 -0.41
N ALA A 483 -21.12 27.10 0.15
CA ALA A 483 -20.42 28.31 0.56
C ALA A 483 -19.40 28.10 1.70
N VAL A 484 -19.63 27.13 2.59
CA VAL A 484 -18.78 26.89 3.76
C VAL A 484 -17.37 26.40 3.36
N TYR A 485 -17.26 25.89 2.12
CA TYR A 485 -16.02 25.49 1.46
C TYR A 485 -15.57 26.42 0.34
N THR A 486 -16.20 27.59 0.25
CA THR A 486 -16.01 28.53 -0.84
C THR A 486 -15.45 29.83 -0.27
N CYS A 487 -14.35 30.32 -0.84
CA CYS A 487 -13.83 31.64 -0.51
C CYS A 487 -13.31 32.36 -1.74
N PHE A 488 -13.41 33.69 -1.75
CA PHE A 488 -12.88 34.54 -2.80
C PHE A 488 -11.56 35.17 -2.36
N TYR A 489 -10.64 35.34 -3.31
CA TYR A 489 -9.52 36.27 -3.18
C TYR A 489 -9.20 36.91 -4.53
N GLY A 490 -9.28 38.24 -4.59
CA GLY A 490 -9.13 38.98 -5.84
C GLY A 490 -10.13 38.47 -6.86
N ASN A 491 -9.62 38.02 -8.01
CA ASN A 491 -10.43 37.54 -9.12
C ASN A 491 -10.64 36.01 -9.13
N LYS A 492 -10.32 35.31 -8.03
CA LYS A 492 -10.40 33.85 -7.92
C LYS A 492 -11.41 33.41 -6.88
N LEU A 493 -12.21 32.42 -7.25
CA LEU A 493 -13.12 31.68 -6.38
C LEU A 493 -12.54 30.29 -6.13
N PHE A 494 -12.22 30.01 -4.88
CA PHE A 494 -11.70 28.72 -4.43
C PHE A 494 -12.83 27.92 -3.79
N THR A 495 -13.07 26.71 -4.28
CA THR A 495 -14.13 25.80 -3.80
C THR A 495 -13.52 24.44 -3.45
N LEU A 496 -13.54 24.05 -2.18
CA LEU A 496 -13.13 22.72 -1.74
C LEU A 496 -14.29 21.73 -1.89
N LYS A 497 -14.01 20.51 -2.36
CA LYS A 497 -15.00 19.45 -2.49
C LYS A 497 -14.65 18.23 -1.62
N PRO A 498 -15.58 17.75 -0.76
CA PRO A 498 -15.46 16.47 -0.11
C PRO A 498 -15.65 15.35 -1.14
N SER A 499 -14.89 14.26 -0.99
CA SER A 499 -15.17 13.02 -1.73
C SER A 499 -16.31 12.23 -1.07
N VAL A 500 -16.65 11.11 -1.69
CA VAL A 500 -17.55 10.06 -1.15
C VAL A 500 -17.14 9.60 0.27
N HIS A 501 -15.88 9.80 0.67
CA HIS A 501 -15.34 9.42 1.97
C HIS A 501 -15.25 10.59 2.97
N GLU A 502 -16.06 11.64 2.78
CA GLU A 502 -16.18 12.80 3.69
C GLU A 502 -14.83 13.49 4.03
N LYS A 503 -13.98 13.68 3.02
CA LYS A 503 -12.67 14.33 3.11
C LYS A 503 -12.45 15.27 1.94
N LEU A 504 -11.84 16.44 2.18
CA LEU A 504 -11.68 17.50 1.18
C LEU A 504 -10.53 17.19 0.18
N TYR A 505 -10.82 16.36 -0.82
CA TYR A 505 -9.85 15.79 -1.76
C TYR A 505 -9.64 16.60 -3.07
N GLU A 506 -10.52 17.53 -3.40
CA GLU A 506 -10.42 18.35 -4.62
C GLU A 506 -10.53 19.84 -4.28
N LEU A 507 -9.66 20.64 -4.89
CA LEU A 507 -9.81 22.09 -4.99
C LEU A 507 -10.20 22.43 -6.43
N GLN A 508 -11.33 23.11 -6.59
CA GLN A 508 -11.74 23.78 -7.81
C GLN A 508 -11.41 25.27 -7.67
N ILE A 509 -10.78 25.86 -8.69
CA ILE A 509 -10.51 27.29 -8.77
C ILE A 509 -11.17 27.81 -10.05
N LEU A 510 -12.14 28.70 -9.88
CA LEU A 510 -12.73 29.50 -10.94
C LEU A 510 -12.06 30.88 -10.93
N GLU A 511 -11.26 31.17 -11.94
CA GLU A 511 -10.57 32.44 -12.12
C GLU A 511 -11.24 33.26 -13.21
N VAL A 512 -11.50 34.53 -12.92
CA VAL A 512 -12.29 35.41 -13.79
C VAL A 512 -11.42 36.61 -14.16
N ALA A 513 -10.97 36.72 -15.41
CA ALA A 513 -10.23 37.91 -15.85
C ALA A 513 -11.22 38.97 -16.36
N LEU A 514 -11.15 40.16 -15.76
CA LEU A 514 -11.95 41.31 -16.17
C LEU A 514 -11.48 41.83 -17.55
N PRO A 515 -12.34 42.50 -18.32
CA PRO A 515 -11.98 43.08 -19.61
C PRO A 515 -10.72 43.97 -19.57
N GLU A 516 -10.58 44.80 -18.53
CA GLU A 516 -9.38 45.63 -18.32
C GLU A 516 -8.10 44.79 -18.17
N ASP A 517 -8.16 43.67 -17.44
CA ASP A 517 -7.00 42.80 -17.25
C ASP A 517 -6.65 42.04 -18.52
N ILE A 518 -7.66 41.67 -19.33
CA ILE A 518 -7.45 41.08 -20.67
C ILE A 518 -6.73 42.07 -21.58
N GLU A 519 -7.08 43.36 -21.56
CA GLU A 519 -6.37 44.40 -22.32
C GLU A 519 -4.95 44.64 -21.79
N ARG A 520 -4.75 44.71 -20.47
CA ARG A 520 -3.42 44.81 -19.84
C ARG A 520 -2.53 43.63 -20.22
N LEU A 521 -3.05 42.40 -20.19
CA LEU A 521 -2.36 41.18 -20.61
C LEU A 521 -1.98 41.22 -22.10
N ARG A 522 -2.90 41.66 -22.97
CA ARG A 522 -2.61 41.88 -24.40
C ARG A 522 -1.49 42.91 -24.61
N HIS A 523 -1.51 44.03 -23.87
CA HIS A 523 -0.48 45.07 -23.95
C HIS A 523 0.87 44.65 -23.34
N SER A 524 0.89 43.81 -22.29
CA SER A 524 2.14 43.22 -21.81
C SER A 524 2.73 42.30 -22.88
N ARG A 525 1.95 41.33 -23.37
CA ARG A 525 2.40 40.35 -24.35
C ARG A 525 2.90 40.98 -25.66
N LYS A 526 2.30 42.09 -26.11
CA LYS A 526 2.82 42.87 -27.27
C LYS A 526 4.21 43.49 -26.99
N ARG A 527 4.42 44.04 -25.78
CA ARG A 527 5.73 44.59 -25.36
C ARG A 527 6.79 43.50 -25.21
N ASP A 528 6.43 42.37 -24.61
CA ASP A 528 7.33 41.21 -24.42
C ASP A 528 7.79 40.61 -25.77
N LEU A 529 6.98 40.77 -26.83
CA LEU A 529 7.31 40.38 -28.20
C LEU A 529 8.05 41.47 -29.01
N GLY A 530 8.36 42.64 -28.42
CA GLY A 530 9.09 43.73 -29.08
C GLY A 530 8.34 44.43 -30.22
N LEU A 531 7.01 44.26 -30.32
CA LEU A 531 6.18 44.81 -31.39
C LEU A 531 5.64 46.20 -31.00
N SER A 532 6.26 47.28 -31.50
CA SER A 532 5.67 48.63 -31.40
C SER A 532 4.87 48.97 -32.66
N GLU A 533 3.66 49.49 -32.46
CA GLU A 533 2.79 50.03 -33.52
C GLU A 533 2.98 51.55 -33.71
N ARG A 534 3.90 52.18 -32.96
CA ARG A 534 4.10 53.65 -32.93
C ARG A 534 5.44 54.07 -33.53
N LEU A 535 5.47 55.28 -34.08
CA LEU A 535 6.70 56.01 -34.39
C LEU A 535 7.15 56.72 -33.11
N GLU A 536 8.34 56.40 -32.59
CA GLU A 536 8.76 56.86 -31.26
C GLU A 536 10.03 57.70 -31.33
N LEU A 537 9.99 58.89 -30.74
CA LEU A 537 11.20 59.66 -30.42
C LEU A 537 11.98 58.94 -29.33
N ALA A 538 13.25 58.63 -29.59
CA ALA A 538 14.11 57.97 -28.62
C ALA A 538 14.45 58.92 -27.45
N ASP A 539 14.63 58.36 -26.26
CA ASP A 539 14.99 59.10 -25.05
C ASP A 539 16.50 59.45 -25.00
N ASP A 540 17.28 59.11 -26.03
CA ASP A 540 18.73 59.28 -26.11
C ASP A 540 19.19 60.66 -26.63
N ALA A 541 18.32 61.68 -26.57
CA ALA A 541 18.57 62.98 -27.17
C ALA A 541 19.73 63.75 -26.48
N ILE A 542 20.73 64.12 -27.27
CA ILE A 542 21.91 64.85 -26.81
C ILE A 542 21.64 66.35 -26.95
N CYS A 543 21.27 66.98 -25.83
CA CYS A 543 21.10 68.43 -25.74
C CYS A 543 22.46 69.11 -25.45
N GLY A 544 22.90 69.96 -26.40
CA GLY A 544 24.04 70.86 -26.28
C GLY A 544 23.60 72.31 -26.07
N ILE A 545 24.54 73.24 -26.11
CA ILE A 545 24.29 74.68 -25.86
C ILE A 545 23.44 75.30 -26.97
N ASN A 546 23.82 75.08 -28.24
CA ASN A 546 23.14 75.64 -29.42
C ASN A 546 22.58 74.54 -30.36
N SER A 547 22.41 73.31 -29.86
CA SER A 547 22.05 72.15 -30.68
C SER A 547 21.31 71.07 -29.91
N ILE A 548 20.41 70.36 -30.58
CA ILE A 548 19.76 69.14 -30.06
C ILE A 548 19.92 68.06 -31.14
N GLU A 549 20.52 66.93 -30.75
CA GLU A 549 20.57 65.71 -31.57
C GLU A 549 19.62 64.67 -31.01
N LEU A 550 18.82 64.04 -31.86
CA LEU A 550 17.83 63.06 -31.46
C LEU A 550 17.67 61.94 -32.49
N SER A 551 17.30 60.77 -32.00
CA SER A 551 16.95 59.59 -32.80
C SER A 551 15.43 59.34 -32.75
N TRP A 552 14.91 58.59 -33.72
CA TRP A 552 13.57 58.00 -33.65
C TRP A 552 13.60 56.55 -34.14
N LYS A 553 12.61 55.77 -33.69
CA LYS A 553 12.42 54.38 -34.11
C LYS A 553 11.12 54.26 -34.91
N PRO A 554 11.14 53.66 -36.12
CA PRO A 554 9.92 53.40 -36.88
C PRO A 554 9.03 52.35 -36.18
N PRO A 555 7.71 52.35 -36.46
CA PRO A 555 6.83 51.26 -36.05
C PRO A 555 7.28 49.94 -36.67
N THR A 556 7.13 48.82 -35.95
CA THR A 556 7.56 47.49 -36.43
C THR A 556 6.73 46.98 -37.63
N LYS A 557 5.54 47.56 -37.84
CA LYS A 557 4.63 47.23 -38.95
C LYS A 557 4.73 48.29 -40.04
N ASN A 558 4.92 47.86 -41.29
CA ASN A 558 5.06 48.70 -42.49
C ASN A 558 6.31 49.62 -42.48
N ALA A 559 7.34 49.34 -41.68
CA ALA A 559 8.56 50.16 -41.63
C ALA A 559 9.24 50.30 -43.00
N GLU A 560 9.22 49.20 -43.77
CA GLU A 560 9.75 49.06 -45.12
C GLU A 560 9.06 49.94 -46.16
N ARG A 561 7.87 50.48 -45.86
CA ARG A 561 7.09 51.37 -46.73
C ARG A 561 7.31 52.85 -46.44
N ILE A 562 8.15 53.21 -45.47
CA ILE A 562 8.44 54.62 -45.13
C ILE A 562 9.45 55.17 -46.14
N GLU A 563 9.00 56.14 -46.95
CA GLU A 563 9.83 56.80 -47.97
C GLU A 563 10.78 57.82 -47.33
N LYS A 564 10.28 58.58 -46.35
CA LYS A 564 11.02 59.67 -45.68
C LYS A 564 10.39 60.11 -44.37
N TYR A 565 11.20 60.71 -43.50
CA TYR A 565 10.78 61.40 -42.30
C TYR A 565 10.76 62.91 -42.51
N LYS A 566 9.93 63.61 -41.73
CA LYS A 566 10.05 65.06 -41.46
C LYS A 566 10.18 65.26 -39.96
N LEU A 567 11.20 65.97 -39.51
CA LEU A 567 11.32 66.42 -38.13
C LEU A 567 10.83 67.87 -38.04
N MET A 568 9.92 68.13 -37.10
CA MET A 568 9.42 69.46 -36.82
C MET A 568 9.90 69.93 -35.44
N ILE A 569 10.22 71.22 -35.35
CA ILE A 569 10.48 71.92 -34.10
C ILE A 569 9.39 72.97 -33.86
N ALA A 570 8.90 73.06 -32.64
CA ALA A 570 8.03 74.13 -32.18
C ALA A 570 8.72 74.91 -31.04
N THR A 571 8.46 76.21 -31.01
CA THR A 571 8.89 77.12 -29.94
C THR A 571 7.70 77.43 -29.02
N SER A 572 7.96 77.98 -27.84
CA SER A 572 6.92 78.42 -26.89
C SER A 572 5.94 79.45 -27.45
N THR A 573 6.25 80.10 -28.58
CA THR A 573 5.35 80.99 -29.32
C THR A 573 4.50 80.29 -30.40
N GLY A 574 4.48 78.95 -30.42
CA GLY A 574 3.65 78.13 -31.31
C GLY A 574 4.11 78.03 -32.76
N VAL A 575 5.23 78.66 -33.13
CA VAL A 575 5.75 78.59 -34.51
C VAL A 575 6.41 77.23 -34.74
N VAL A 576 5.77 76.40 -35.56
CA VAL A 576 6.28 75.10 -36.05
C VAL A 576 7.12 75.31 -37.30
N LYS A 577 8.29 74.67 -37.38
CA LYS A 577 9.14 74.63 -38.58
C LYS A 577 9.65 73.22 -38.86
N ASP A 578 9.61 72.82 -40.13
CA ASP A 578 10.36 71.66 -40.62
C ASP A 578 11.86 71.97 -40.51
N VAL A 579 12.60 71.14 -39.77
CA VAL A 579 14.07 71.28 -39.56
C VAL A 579 14.87 70.18 -40.24
N TYR A 580 14.23 69.07 -40.62
CA TYR A 580 14.83 68.01 -41.42
C TYR A 580 13.76 67.31 -42.27
N GLN A 581 14.15 66.90 -43.47
CA GLN A 581 13.37 66.01 -44.32
C GLN A 581 14.31 65.04 -45.04
N GLY A 582 14.14 63.73 -44.80
CA GLY A 582 15.00 62.70 -45.38
C GLY A 582 14.78 61.32 -44.76
N PRO A 583 15.48 60.27 -45.23
CA PRO A 583 15.26 58.88 -44.82
C PRO A 583 15.98 58.48 -43.53
N GLU A 584 16.91 59.28 -43.02
CA GLU A 584 17.70 58.97 -41.82
C GLU A 584 16.85 59.04 -40.56
N GLN A 585 17.16 58.20 -39.57
CA GLN A 585 16.40 58.06 -38.33
C GLN A 585 17.02 58.83 -37.15
N ARG A 586 17.95 59.74 -37.44
CA ARG A 586 18.65 60.58 -36.47
C ARG A 586 19.03 61.89 -37.13
N PHE A 587 18.90 63.01 -36.42
CA PHE A 587 19.30 64.32 -36.93
C PHE A 587 19.79 65.24 -35.80
N ARG A 588 20.76 66.12 -36.12
CA ARG A 588 21.28 67.15 -35.22
C ARG A 588 20.85 68.54 -35.70
N ILE A 589 19.96 69.16 -34.95
CA ILE A 589 19.55 70.55 -35.16
C ILE A 589 20.61 71.46 -34.54
N THR A 590 20.99 72.53 -35.24
CA THR A 590 22.00 73.52 -34.79
C THR A 590 21.47 74.95 -34.94
N GLY A 591 22.07 75.90 -34.23
CA GLY A 591 21.64 77.30 -34.25
C GLY A 591 20.45 77.60 -33.35
N LEU A 592 20.17 76.71 -32.39
CA LEU A 592 19.19 76.93 -31.33
C LEU A 592 19.74 77.91 -30.29
N LYS A 593 18.85 78.56 -29.54
CA LYS A 593 19.24 79.46 -28.44
C LYS A 593 19.65 78.63 -27.22
N PRO A 594 20.64 79.07 -26.42
CA PRO A 594 20.92 78.48 -25.10
C PRO A 594 19.72 78.54 -24.17
N ASN A 595 19.68 77.65 -23.18
CA ASN A 595 18.71 77.65 -22.08
C ASN A 595 17.24 77.84 -22.54
N THR A 596 16.85 77.20 -23.64
CA THR A 596 15.54 77.36 -24.28
C THR A 596 14.89 76.00 -24.49
N GLU A 597 13.61 75.88 -24.12
CA GLU A 597 12.81 74.69 -24.38
C GLU A 597 12.25 74.70 -25.81
N TYR A 598 12.34 73.54 -26.45
CA TYR A 598 11.81 73.25 -27.78
C TYR A 598 10.98 71.98 -27.73
N ILE A 599 9.82 71.99 -28.39
CA ILE A 599 8.97 70.79 -28.53
C ILE A 599 9.24 70.19 -29.91
N LEU A 600 9.52 68.89 -29.97
CA LEU A 600 9.86 68.19 -31.21
C LEU A 600 8.94 67.00 -31.44
N CYS A 601 8.62 66.74 -32.71
CA CYS A 601 7.90 65.57 -33.17
C CYS A 601 8.32 65.19 -34.59
N VAL A 602 8.19 63.90 -34.92
CA VAL A 602 8.57 63.33 -36.22
C VAL A 602 7.33 62.85 -36.95
N LYS A 603 7.30 63.10 -38.27
CA LYS A 603 6.37 62.51 -39.22
C LYS A 603 7.08 61.43 -40.02
N ALA A 604 6.52 60.23 -40.11
CA ALA A 604 6.85 59.29 -41.18
C ALA A 604 5.89 59.50 -42.36
N LEU A 605 6.41 59.51 -43.58
CA LEU A 605 5.64 59.56 -44.83
C LEU A 605 5.83 58.23 -45.58
N TYR A 606 4.72 57.59 -45.93
CA TYR A 606 4.71 56.30 -46.61
C TYR A 606 4.64 56.45 -48.14
N ASP A 607 5.02 55.38 -48.84
CA ASP A 607 4.96 55.23 -50.31
C ASP A 607 3.57 55.50 -50.93
N ASP A 608 2.48 55.29 -50.18
CA ASP A 608 1.09 55.57 -50.58
C ASP A 608 0.62 57.00 -50.24
N GLY A 609 1.50 57.85 -49.73
CA GLY A 609 1.19 59.22 -49.32
C GLY A 609 0.50 59.34 -47.95
N SER A 610 0.22 58.23 -47.26
CA SER A 610 -0.22 58.26 -45.86
C SER A 610 0.91 58.68 -44.92
N PHE A 611 0.59 58.91 -43.65
CA PHE A 611 1.58 59.35 -42.66
C PHE A 611 1.26 58.90 -41.23
N LEU A 612 2.31 58.81 -40.42
CA LEU A 612 2.23 58.56 -38.99
C LEU A 612 3.02 59.64 -38.24
N TRP A 613 2.49 60.08 -37.10
CA TRP A 613 3.14 61.04 -36.20
C TRP A 613 3.71 60.34 -34.97
N SER A 614 4.83 60.83 -34.47
CA SER A 614 5.29 60.52 -33.11
C SER A 614 4.51 61.35 -32.09
N GLU A 615 4.51 60.90 -30.84
CA GLU A 615 4.24 61.80 -29.71
C GLU A 615 5.26 62.96 -29.70
N SER A 616 4.86 64.10 -29.17
CA SER A 616 5.72 65.28 -29.06
C SER A 616 6.48 65.24 -27.74
N LYS A 617 7.79 65.49 -27.76
CA LYS A 617 8.64 65.57 -26.56
C LYS A 617 9.30 66.94 -26.45
N ALA A 618 9.38 67.45 -25.23
CA ALA A 618 10.07 68.70 -24.91
C ALA A 618 11.54 68.43 -24.59
N TYR A 619 12.43 69.27 -25.11
CA TYR A 619 13.87 69.17 -24.93
C TYR A 619 14.44 70.58 -24.68
N MET A 620 15.38 70.69 -23.74
CA MET A 620 15.95 71.98 -23.33
C MET A 620 17.44 72.06 -23.71
N THR A 621 17.82 73.10 -24.43
CA THR A 621 19.24 73.39 -24.69
C THR A 621 19.97 73.76 -23.41
N LYS A 622 21.27 73.45 -23.35
CA LYS A 622 22.11 73.77 -22.19
C LYS A 622 22.43 75.26 -22.12
N LEU A 623 22.82 75.70 -20.92
CA LEU A 623 23.47 77.00 -20.65
C LEU A 623 24.85 77.06 -21.32
#